data_AF-A0A1V3L5F1-F1
#
_entry.id   AF-A0A1V3L5F1-F1
#
_cell.length_a   1.000
_cell.length_b   1.000
_cell.length_c   1.000
_cell.angle_alpha   90.00
_cell.angle_beta   90.00
_cell.angle_gamma   90.00
#
_symmetry.space_group_name_H-M   'P 1'
#
loop_
_entity.id
_entity.type
_entity.pdbx_description
1 polymer ?
#
loop_
_entity_poly.entity_id
_entity_poly.type
_entity_poly.pdbx_seq_one_letter_code
_entity_poly.pdbx_strand_id
1 'polypeptide(L)'
;MSFDCQGAFWIGYYQYSKLKDDVKNYTPSHLSIIGEALYGNQWQTNLARDLNLSDARRIRQWMAGERKIPIGVWSDIVELLKSKQKRIEDILSEMVEAKA
;
A
#
# COMPACT_ATOMS: atom_id res chain seq x y z
N MET A 1 -0.67 30.31 -23.69
CA MET A 1 -0.35 28.92 -23.32
C MET A 1 -1.55 28.37 -22.55
N SER A 2 -2.46 27.68 -23.25
CA SER A 2 -3.63 27.06 -22.62
C SER A 2 -3.17 25.83 -21.85
N PHE A 3 -3.48 25.78 -20.56
CA PHE A 3 -3.31 24.58 -19.76
C PHE A 3 -4.54 23.68 -19.97
N ASP A 4 -4.48 22.82 -20.98
CA ASP A 4 -5.43 21.73 -21.16
C ASP A 4 -5.14 20.64 -20.11
N CYS A 5 -5.78 20.76 -18.95
CA CYS A 5 -5.91 19.70 -17.95
C CYS A 5 -7.33 19.74 -17.36
N GLN A 6 -8.33 19.47 -18.20
CA GLN A 6 -9.69 19.14 -17.77
C GLN A 6 -9.71 17.67 -17.32
N GLY A 7 -9.48 17.44 -16.02
CA GLY A 7 -9.58 16.10 -15.45
C GLY A 7 -9.11 15.99 -14.00
N ALA A 8 -10.07 16.05 -13.07
CA ALA A 8 -10.06 15.28 -11.82
C ALA A 8 -9.16 15.68 -10.63
N PHE A 9 -8.81 16.96 -10.43
CA PHE A 9 -8.34 17.43 -9.09
C PHE A 9 -9.39 17.17 -7.98
N TRP A 10 -10.68 17.23 -8.31
CA TRP A 10 -11.79 16.98 -7.38
C TRP A 10 -12.14 15.50 -7.16
N ILE A 11 -11.83 14.59 -8.08
CA ILE A 11 -12.10 13.15 -7.87
C ILE A 11 -11.17 12.57 -6.79
N GLY A 12 -9.93 13.08 -6.71
CA GLY A 12 -9.03 12.79 -5.59
C GLY A 12 -9.65 13.17 -4.24
N TYR A 13 -10.38 14.29 -4.16
CA TYR A 13 -11.03 14.76 -2.93
C TYR A 13 -12.23 13.90 -2.50
N TYR A 14 -13.03 13.37 -3.42
CA TYR A 14 -14.15 12.48 -3.08
C TYR A 14 -13.68 11.06 -2.71
N GLN A 15 -12.64 10.55 -3.39
CA GLN A 15 -11.95 9.32 -2.97
C GLN A 15 -11.34 9.50 -1.57
N TYR A 16 -10.76 10.68 -1.29
CA TYR A 16 -10.17 11.03 0.00
C TYR A 16 -11.16 11.02 1.16
N SER A 17 -12.43 11.42 0.94
CA SER A 17 -13.47 11.34 1.98
C SER A 17 -13.89 9.91 2.33
N LYS A 18 -14.07 9.02 1.33
CA LYS A 18 -14.38 7.60 1.59
C LYS A 18 -13.21 6.88 2.25
N LEU A 19 -11.99 7.12 1.73
CA LEU A 19 -10.75 6.62 2.34
C LEU A 19 -10.54 7.16 3.75
N LYS A 20 -10.99 8.37 4.09
CA LYS A 20 -10.90 8.93 5.46
C LYS A 20 -11.66 8.12 6.49
N ASP A 21 -12.82 7.57 6.13
CA ASP A 21 -13.63 6.77 7.03
C ASP A 21 -13.16 5.31 7.09
N ASP A 22 -12.62 4.75 6.00
CA ASP A 22 -11.99 3.41 6.01
C ASP A 22 -10.63 3.43 6.73
N VAL A 23 -9.82 4.48 6.55
CA VAL A 23 -8.52 4.65 7.19
C VAL A 23 -8.62 4.96 8.68
N LYS A 24 -9.75 5.49 9.16
CA LYS A 24 -10.02 5.56 10.61
C LYS A 24 -9.89 4.20 11.31
N ASN A 25 -10.05 3.08 10.58
CA ASN A 25 -10.00 1.73 11.13
C ASN A 25 -8.63 1.06 11.01
N TYR A 26 -7.68 1.60 10.22
CA TYR A 26 -6.36 1.00 10.07
C TYR A 26 -5.39 1.48 11.16
N THR A 27 -5.07 0.59 12.08
CA THR A 27 -4.10 0.82 13.15
C THR A 27 -2.67 0.45 12.70
N PRO A 28 -1.62 0.92 13.40
CA PRO A 28 -0.25 0.49 13.14
C PRO A 28 -0.04 -1.04 13.21
N SER A 29 -0.85 -1.75 14.00
CA SER A 29 -0.81 -3.22 14.02
C SER A 29 -1.26 -3.86 12.70
N HIS A 30 -2.15 -3.22 11.94
CA HIS A 30 -2.49 -3.70 10.59
C HIS A 30 -1.29 -3.54 9.65
N LEU A 31 -0.49 -2.48 9.80
CA LEU A 31 0.70 -2.27 8.98
C LEU A 31 1.72 -3.38 9.17
N SER A 32 1.93 -3.86 10.40
CA SER A 32 2.84 -4.98 10.65
C SER A 32 2.34 -6.28 10.05
N ILE A 33 1.06 -6.61 10.21
CA ILE A 33 0.46 -7.82 9.62
C ILE A 33 0.60 -7.81 8.10
N ILE A 34 0.29 -6.67 7.47
CA ILE A 34 0.41 -6.51 6.02
C ILE A 34 1.87 -6.64 5.58
N GLY A 35 2.79 -5.96 6.27
CA GLY A 35 4.21 -6.01 5.95
C GLY A 35 4.76 -7.44 6.03
N GLU A 36 4.45 -8.15 7.11
CA GLU A 36 4.85 -9.54 7.31
C GLU A 36 4.27 -10.45 6.23
N ALA A 37 3.02 -10.27 5.82
CA ALA A 37 2.42 -11.03 4.73
C ALA A 37 3.10 -10.77 3.37
N LEU A 38 3.54 -9.53 3.11
CA LEU A 38 4.18 -9.15 1.84
C LEU A 38 5.65 -9.59 1.73
N TYR A 39 6.40 -9.51 2.84
CA TYR A 39 7.87 -9.59 2.82
C TYR A 39 8.48 -10.43 3.95
N GLY A 40 7.69 -10.92 4.91
CA GLY A 40 8.16 -11.69 6.06
C GLY A 40 8.98 -10.87 7.05
N ASN A 41 10.05 -11.48 7.58
CA ASN A 41 10.82 -10.94 8.72
C ASN A 41 11.46 -9.56 8.48
N GLN A 42 11.78 -9.22 7.23
CA GLN A 42 12.43 -7.93 6.87
C GLN A 42 11.45 -6.95 6.21
N TRP A 43 10.19 -6.98 6.63
CA TRP A 43 9.14 -6.18 6.00
C TRP A 43 9.34 -4.68 6.10
N GLN A 44 9.92 -4.16 7.18
CA GLN A 44 10.08 -2.70 7.34
C GLN A 44 10.98 -2.11 6.26
N THR A 45 12.12 -2.74 5.96
CA THR A 45 13.06 -2.24 4.94
C THR A 45 12.51 -2.42 3.54
N ASN A 46 11.89 -3.57 3.26
CA ASN A 46 11.34 -3.87 1.94
C ASN A 46 10.11 -3.00 1.62
N LEU A 47 9.23 -2.80 2.60
CA LEU A 47 8.09 -1.90 2.46
C LEU A 47 8.54 -0.45 2.30
N ALA A 48 9.59 0.00 3.01
CA ALA A 48 10.14 1.33 2.81
C ALA A 48 10.64 1.55 1.38
N ARG A 49 11.33 0.55 0.83
CA ARG A 49 11.82 0.58 -0.55
C ARG A 49 10.68 0.66 -1.56
N ASP A 50 9.65 -0.16 -1.41
CA ASP A 50 8.53 -0.20 -2.35
C ASP A 50 7.61 1.02 -2.24
N LEU A 51 7.53 1.63 -1.05
CA LEU A 51 6.87 2.93 -0.83
C LEU A 51 7.75 4.13 -1.22
N ASN A 52 8.92 3.89 -1.82
CA ASN A 52 9.89 4.91 -2.21
C ASN A 52 10.29 5.86 -1.07
N LEU A 53 10.35 5.33 0.15
CA LEU A 53 10.83 6.03 1.34
C LEU A 53 12.36 5.88 1.42
N SER A 54 13.05 6.96 1.75
CA SER A 54 14.51 6.95 1.87
C SER A 54 15.03 6.07 3.01
N ASP A 55 14.22 5.84 4.06
CA ASP A 55 14.61 5.06 5.25
C ASP A 55 13.40 4.41 5.92
N ALA A 56 13.57 3.16 6.40
CA ALA A 56 12.65 2.42 7.24
C ALA A 56 12.37 3.07 8.61
N ARG A 57 13.18 4.05 9.02
CA ARG A 57 12.90 4.90 10.20
C ARG A 57 11.49 5.49 10.17
N ARG A 58 10.99 5.89 8.99
CA ARG A 58 9.66 6.49 8.87
C ARG A 58 8.54 5.51 9.18
N ILE A 59 8.72 4.24 8.79
CA ILE A 59 7.81 3.14 9.16
C ILE A 59 7.86 2.88 10.66
N ARG A 60 9.05 2.87 11.28
CA ARG A 60 9.18 2.73 12.74
C ARG A 60 8.47 3.84 13.51
N GLN A 61 8.52 5.08 13.04
CA GLN A 61 7.79 6.21 13.64
C GLN A 61 6.27 6.05 13.55
N TRP A 62 5.77 5.50 12.43
CA TRP A 62 4.35 5.16 12.30
C TRP A 62 3.93 4.04 13.25
N MET A 63 4.77 3.01 13.39
CA MET A 63 4.57 1.92 14.35
C MET A 63 4.55 2.40 15.81
N ALA A 64 5.44 3.32 16.15
CA ALA A 64 5.51 3.93 17.48
C ALA A 64 4.35 4.91 17.76
N GLY A 65 3.54 5.25 16.75
CA GLY A 65 2.44 6.21 16.90
C GLY A 65 2.91 7.67 16.98
N GLU A 66 4.20 7.96 16.79
CA GLU A 66 4.76 9.31 16.78
C GLU A 66 4.15 10.16 15.65
N ARG A 67 3.77 9.51 14.55
CA ARG A 67 3.14 10.16 13.39
C ARG A 67 2.00 9.31 12.85
N LYS A 68 0.94 9.98 12.41
CA LYS A 68 -0.13 9.33 11.64
C LYS A 68 0.39 8.93 10.25
N ILE A 69 -0.03 7.76 9.79
CA ILE A 69 0.26 7.28 8.43
C ILE A 69 -0.59 8.10 7.45
N PRO A 70 0.02 8.73 6.42
CA PRO A 70 -0.73 9.46 5.41
C PRO A 70 -1.67 8.56 4.63
N ILE A 71 -2.82 9.09 4.20
CA ILE A 71 -3.82 8.33 3.42
C ILE A 71 -3.24 7.76 2.12
N GLY A 72 -2.36 8.53 1.45
CA GLY A 72 -1.72 8.09 0.20
C GLY A 72 -0.92 6.81 0.40
N VAL A 73 -0.23 6.68 1.54
CA VAL A 73 0.56 5.49 1.87
C VAL A 73 -0.33 4.25 2.01
N TRP A 74 -1.53 4.39 2.59
CA TRP A 74 -2.47 3.28 2.65
C TRP A 74 -2.98 2.87 1.26
N SER A 75 -3.20 3.83 0.37
CA SER A 75 -3.53 3.52 -1.03
C SER A 75 -2.40 2.77 -1.73
N ASP A 76 -1.15 3.23 -1.58
CA ASP A 76 0.02 2.58 -2.16
C ASP A 76 0.18 1.13 -1.63
N ILE A 77 -0.04 0.91 -0.33
CA ILE A 77 -0.01 -0.44 0.27
C ILE A 77 -1.08 -1.35 -0.34
N VAL A 78 -2.30 -0.85 -0.56
CA VAL A 78 -3.37 -1.63 -1.19
C VAL A 78 -3.01 -2.01 -2.63
N GLU A 79 -2.37 -1.11 -3.37
CA GLU A 79 -1.88 -1.41 -4.72
C GLU A 79 -0.78 -2.48 -4.71
N LEU A 80 0.17 -2.40 -3.77
CA LEU A 80 1.20 -3.43 -3.59
C LEU A 80 0.60 -4.80 -3.29
N LEU A 81 -0.40 -4.86 -2.41
CA LEU A 81 -1.12 -6.10 -2.08
C LEU A 81 -1.82 -6.70 -3.31
N LYS A 82 -2.55 -5.89 -4.08
CA LYS A 82 -3.21 -6.36 -5.31
C LYS A 82 -2.22 -6.87 -6.34
N SER A 83 -1.09 -6.17 -6.51
CA SER A 83 -0.02 -6.58 -7.41
C SER A 83 0.55 -7.94 -7.02
N LYS A 84 0.85 -8.15 -5.74
CA LYS A 84 1.32 -9.46 -5.24
C LYS A 84 0.28 -10.55 -5.38
N GLN A 85 -0.98 -10.26 -5.05
CA GLN A 85 -2.07 -11.21 -5.21
C GLN A 85 -2.16 -11.72 -6.64
N LYS A 86 -2.21 -10.80 -7.62
CA LYS A 86 -2.26 -11.15 -9.03
C LYS A 86 -1.05 -12.01 -9.44
N ARG A 87 0.15 -11.65 -9.00
CA ARG A 87 1.35 -12.43 -9.31
C ARG A 87 1.27 -13.86 -8.76
N ILE A 88 0.71 -14.04 -7.56
CA ILE A 88 0.49 -15.36 -6.96
C ILE A 88 -0.55 -16.14 -7.77
N GLU A 89 -1.67 -15.51 -8.14
CA GLU A 89 -2.71 -16.12 -8.97
C GLU A 89 -2.18 -16.57 -10.33
N ASP A 90 -1.38 -15.73 -11.00
CA ASP A 90 -0.74 -16.06 -12.29
C ASP A 90 0.16 -17.31 -12.15
N ILE A 91 1.01 -17.35 -11.11
CA ILE A 91 1.88 -18.49 -10.83
C ILE A 91 1.08 -19.76 -10.52
N LEU A 92 -0.02 -19.64 -9.77
CA LEU A 92 -0.89 -20.77 -9.47
C LEU A 92 -1.54 -21.32 -10.74
N SER A 93 -1.99 -20.45 -11.66
CA SER A 93 -2.54 -20.88 -12.96
C SER A 93 -1.49 -21.64 -13.76
N GLU A 94 -0.27 -21.10 -13.88
CA GLU A 94 0.85 -21.75 -14.58
C GLU A 94 1.14 -23.15 -14.00
N MET A 95 1.16 -23.29 -12.67
CA MET A 95 1.45 -24.56 -12.00
C MET A 95 0.31 -25.59 -12.12
N VAL A 96 -0.94 -25.16 -12.17
CA VAL A 96 -2.09 -26.05 -12.34
C VAL A 96 -2.16 -26.56 -13.78
N GLU A 97 -1.95 -25.67 -14.76
CA GLU A 97 -1.93 -26.02 -16.18
C GLU A 97 -0.75 -26.92 -16.55
N ALA A 98 0.44 -26.69 -15.99
CA ALA A 98 1.61 -27.55 -16.23
C ALA A 98 1.48 -28.98 -15.68
N LYS A 99 0.47 -29.24 -14.85
CA LYS A 99 0.18 -30.55 -14.25
C LYS A 99 -0.96 -31.29 -14.96
N ALA A 100 -1.65 -30.65 -15.90
CA ALA A 100 -2.73 -31.23 -16.71
C ALA A 100 -2.17 -31.84 -18.01
#